data_AF-S9Q9S4-F1
#
_entry.id   AF-S9Q9S4-F1
#
_cell.length_a   1.000
_cell.length_b   1.000
_cell.length_c   1.000
_cell.angle_alpha   90.00
_cell.angle_beta   90.00
_cell.angle_gamma   90.00
#
_symmetry.space_group_name_H-M   'P 1'
#
loop_
_entity.id
_entity.type
_entity.pdbx_description
1 polymer ?
#
loop_
_entity_poly.entity_id
_entity_poly.type
_entity_poly.pdbx_seq_one_letter_code
_entity_poly.pdbx_strand_id
1 'polypeptide(L)'
;MDIKTAAQRLHGMEYRDERPYEDVFKEMKDAGLVAVTGASDDLVEFYGAIRDERDIGETLLADGAILESSCPEGEDCPYFRKFAKSAIVLEARFGEMAEPDAPTWTFTIPVEHETFDVMEEGEIFSRGIVFRTSDIP
;
A
#
# COMPACT_ATOMS: atom_id res chain seq x y z
N MET A 1 -5.57 -12.51 11.77
CA MET A 1 -5.02 -11.18 12.11
C MET A 1 -6.01 -10.11 11.67
N ASP A 2 -6.10 -8.98 12.38
CA ASP A 2 -6.88 -7.80 11.96
C ASP A 2 -5.94 -6.62 11.61
N ILE A 3 -6.50 -5.55 11.01
CA ILE A 3 -5.71 -4.40 10.52
C ILE A 3 -4.91 -3.72 11.64
N LYS A 4 -5.49 -3.62 12.84
CA LYS A 4 -4.84 -3.00 14.01
C LYS A 4 -3.68 -3.82 14.53
N THR A 5 -3.85 -5.13 14.66
CA THR A 5 -2.80 -6.06 15.07
C THR A 5 -1.66 -6.09 14.05
N ALA A 6 -1.99 -6.05 12.76
CA ALA A 6 -1.00 -5.98 11.69
C ALA A 6 -0.18 -4.68 11.77
N ALA A 7 -0.85 -3.52 11.85
CA ALA A 7 -0.19 -2.23 11.97
C ALA A 7 0.74 -2.15 13.20
N GLN A 8 0.29 -2.65 14.36
CA GLN A 8 1.13 -2.73 15.56
C GLN A 8 2.36 -3.62 15.40
N ARG A 9 2.25 -4.71 14.63
CA ARG A 9 3.38 -5.63 14.37
C ARG A 9 4.35 -5.11 13.31
N LEU A 10 3.91 -4.23 12.42
CA LEU A 10 4.75 -3.60 11.39
C LEU A 10 5.35 -2.28 11.86
N HIS A 11 4.78 -1.64 12.88
CA HIS A 11 5.26 -0.37 13.39
C HIS A 11 6.71 -0.49 13.89
N GLY A 12 7.58 0.37 13.35
CA GLY A 12 9.03 0.31 13.59
C GLY A 12 9.79 -0.57 12.60
N MET A 13 9.18 -0.99 11.48
CA MET A 13 9.89 -1.66 10.40
C MET A 13 10.99 -0.75 9.84
N GLU A 14 12.20 -1.28 9.67
CA GLU A 14 13.31 -0.52 9.07
C GLU A 14 13.24 -0.63 7.55
N TYR A 15 13.34 0.51 6.88
CA TYR A 15 13.43 0.58 5.42
C TYR A 15 14.64 -0.23 4.91
N ARG A 16 14.42 -1.07 3.89
CA ARG A 16 15.40 -2.00 3.30
C ARG A 16 15.83 -3.16 4.21
N ASP A 17 15.17 -3.37 5.35
CA ASP A 17 15.33 -4.57 6.17
C ASP A 17 13.98 -5.15 6.59
N GLU A 18 13.15 -5.47 5.60
CA GLU A 18 11.80 -6.03 5.80
C GLU A 18 11.82 -7.52 6.16
N ARG A 19 12.99 -8.19 6.05
CA ARG A 19 13.16 -9.64 6.30
C ARG A 19 12.64 -10.11 7.68
N PRO A 20 12.83 -9.38 8.79
CA PRO A 20 12.29 -9.77 10.10
C PRO A 20 10.75 -9.83 10.13
N TYR A 21 10.08 -9.18 9.18
CA TYR A 21 8.62 -9.10 9.10
C TYR A 21 8.01 -10.11 8.11
N GLU A 22 8.81 -10.98 7.47
CA GLU A 22 8.30 -11.97 6.51
C GLU A 22 7.19 -12.87 7.05
N ASP A 23 7.30 -13.29 8.31
CA ASP A 23 6.26 -14.12 8.94
C ASP A 23 4.99 -13.30 9.22
N VAL A 24 5.13 -12.00 9.54
CA VAL A 24 3.98 -11.08 9.65
C VAL A 24 3.28 -10.98 8.29
N PHE A 25 4.03 -10.80 7.20
CA PHE A 25 3.47 -10.72 5.84
C PHE A 25 2.76 -12.02 5.42
N LYS A 26 3.28 -13.19 5.80
CA LYS A 26 2.59 -14.48 5.58
C LYS A 26 1.27 -14.55 6.34
N GLU A 27 1.26 -14.18 7.61
CA GLU A 27 0.04 -14.16 8.42
C GLU A 27 -0.98 -13.13 7.90
N MET A 28 -0.52 -11.99 7.40
CA MET A 28 -1.37 -10.99 6.75
C MET A 28 -1.99 -11.55 5.47
N LYS A 29 -1.21 -12.24 4.64
CA LYS A 29 -1.69 -12.91 3.44
C LYS A 29 -2.81 -13.89 3.77
N ASP A 30 -2.61 -14.75 4.76
CA ASP A 30 -3.63 -15.72 5.20
C ASP A 30 -4.89 -15.04 5.76
N ALA A 31 -4.74 -13.82 6.29
CA ALA A 31 -5.85 -13.02 6.81
C ALA A 31 -6.50 -12.08 5.78
N GLY A 32 -6.02 -12.05 4.53
CA GLY A 32 -6.50 -11.17 3.47
C GLY A 32 -6.17 -9.69 3.69
N LEU A 33 -5.06 -9.40 4.37
CA LEU A 33 -4.59 -8.05 4.68
C LEU A 33 -3.45 -7.62 3.76
N VAL A 34 -3.39 -6.33 3.46
CA VAL A 34 -2.36 -5.70 2.63
C VAL A 34 -1.75 -4.55 3.40
N ALA A 35 -0.43 -4.48 3.47
CA ALA A 35 0.31 -3.29 3.88
C ALA A 35 0.85 -2.57 2.64
N VAL A 36 0.86 -1.25 2.70
CA VAL A 36 1.46 -0.38 1.69
C VAL A 36 2.39 0.61 2.37
N THR A 37 3.60 0.76 1.84
CA THR A 37 4.60 1.74 2.30
C THR A 37 5.38 2.27 1.11
N GLY A 38 5.97 3.46 1.25
CA GLY A 38 6.90 3.98 0.27
C GLY A 38 8.23 3.24 0.29
N ALA A 39 8.92 3.28 -0.84
CA ALA A 39 10.31 2.91 -1.03
C ALA A 39 10.96 3.95 -1.95
N SER A 40 12.18 4.37 -1.65
CA SER A 40 12.84 5.48 -2.37
C SER A 40 11.98 6.76 -2.39
N ASP A 41 12.16 7.59 -3.41
CA ASP A 41 11.40 8.81 -3.72
C ASP A 41 10.32 8.61 -4.79
N ASP A 42 10.22 7.42 -5.39
CA ASP A 42 9.35 7.13 -6.53
C ASP A 42 8.62 5.79 -6.48
N LEU A 43 8.86 4.93 -5.48
CA LEU A 43 8.29 3.58 -5.42
C LEU A 43 7.36 3.37 -4.22
N VAL A 44 6.41 2.46 -4.42
CA VAL A 44 5.42 2.02 -3.44
C VAL A 44 5.44 0.49 -3.39
N GLU A 45 5.58 -0.06 -2.20
CA GLU A 45 5.69 -1.50 -1.94
C GLU A 45 4.41 -2.03 -1.28
N PHE A 46 3.93 -3.15 -1.81
CA PHE A 46 2.77 -3.89 -1.28
C PHE A 46 3.23 -5.20 -0.62
N TYR A 47 2.76 -5.45 0.59
CA TYR A 47 3.03 -6.69 1.33
C TYR A 47 1.76 -7.37 1.83
N GLY A 48 1.81 -8.71 1.96
CA GLY A 48 0.72 -9.52 2.48
C GLY A 48 -0.07 -10.22 1.38
N ALA A 49 -1.39 -10.00 1.34
CA ALA A 49 -2.29 -10.62 0.37
C ALA A 49 -2.00 -10.19 -1.07
N ILE A 50 -1.57 -8.94 -1.24
CA ILE A 50 -1.00 -8.40 -2.47
C ILE A 50 0.51 -8.24 -2.22
N ARG A 51 1.33 -8.71 -3.18
CA ARG A 51 2.78 -8.50 -3.16
C ARG A 51 3.20 -7.96 -4.51
N ASP A 52 3.57 -6.69 -4.56
CA ASP A 52 3.86 -5.96 -5.79
C ASP A 52 4.61 -4.65 -5.51
N GLU A 53 5.17 -4.06 -6.54
CA GLU A 53 5.83 -2.74 -6.53
C GLU A 53 5.13 -1.83 -7.55
N ARG A 54 4.89 -0.57 -7.19
CA ARG A 54 4.25 0.42 -8.05
C ARG A 54 5.01 1.74 -8.01
N ASP A 55 4.87 2.53 -9.07
CA ASP A 55 5.33 3.91 -9.07
C ASP A 55 4.44 4.76 -8.14
N ILE A 56 4.98 5.90 -7.72
CA ILE A 56 4.22 6.96 -7.05
C ILE A 56 2.97 7.38 -7.85
N GLY A 57 1.90 7.71 -7.15
CA GLY A 57 0.65 8.19 -7.73
C GLY A 57 -0.53 7.29 -7.41
N GLU A 58 -1.38 7.04 -8.41
CA GLU A 58 -2.63 6.30 -8.25
C GLU A 58 -2.45 4.81 -8.57
N THR A 59 -2.89 3.95 -7.67
CA THR A 59 -3.07 2.50 -7.92
C THR A 59 -4.55 2.16 -7.86
N LEU A 60 -5.08 1.59 -8.95
CA LEU A 60 -6.46 1.12 -9.00
C LEU A 60 -6.59 -0.25 -8.35
N LEU A 61 -7.58 -0.41 -7.47
CA LEU A 61 -7.86 -1.66 -6.78
C LEU A 61 -9.32 -2.08 -7.04
N ALA A 62 -9.51 -3.34 -7.42
CA ALA A 62 -10.83 -3.94 -7.63
C ALA A 62 -10.77 -5.45 -7.33
N ASP A 63 -11.87 -6.01 -6.82
CA ASP A 63 -11.99 -7.45 -6.52
C ASP A 63 -10.84 -7.99 -5.64
N GLY A 64 -10.44 -7.20 -4.64
CA GLY A 64 -9.36 -7.56 -3.71
C GLY A 64 -7.94 -7.55 -4.29
N ALA A 65 -7.73 -7.04 -5.50
CA ALA A 65 -6.45 -7.05 -6.21
C ALA A 65 -6.12 -5.70 -6.88
N ILE A 66 -4.88 -5.57 -7.35
CA ILE A 66 -4.49 -4.46 -8.24
C ILE A 66 -5.15 -4.68 -9.61
N LEU A 67 -5.82 -3.64 -10.10
CA LEU A 67 -6.50 -3.66 -11.37
C LEU A 67 -5.55 -3.25 -12.49
N GLU A 68 -5.24 -4.20 -13.38
CA GLU A 68 -4.39 -3.98 -14.56
C GLU A 68 -5.14 -4.28 -15.86
N SER A 69 -4.80 -3.56 -16.92
CA SER A 69 -5.36 -3.83 -18.25
C SER A 69 -4.61 -4.98 -18.91
N SER A 70 -5.34 -6.02 -19.29
CA SER A 70 -4.81 -7.09 -20.15
C SER A 70 -4.98 -6.79 -21.65
N CYS A 71 -5.50 -5.62 -22.02
CA CYS A 71 -5.70 -5.25 -23.42
C CYS A 71 -4.37 -4.81 -24.06
N PRO A 72 -4.15 -5.05 -25.36
CA PRO A 72 -2.99 -4.50 -26.09
C PRO A 72 -2.93 -2.97 -26.05
N GLU A 73 -4.07 -2.30 -25.98
CA GLU A 73 -4.20 -0.85 -25.87
C GLU A 73 -3.98 -0.32 -24.44
N GLY A 74 -3.65 -1.19 -23.48
CA GLY A 74 -3.44 -0.82 -22.09
C GLY A 74 -4.65 -0.11 -21.48
N GLU A 75 -4.42 0.99 -20.78
CA GLU A 75 -5.46 1.77 -20.09
C GLU A 75 -6.41 2.54 -21.02
N ASP A 76 -6.05 2.68 -22.30
CA ASP A 76 -6.94 3.27 -23.32
C ASP A 76 -8.06 2.32 -23.74
N CYS A 77 -7.98 1.04 -23.37
CA CYS A 77 -8.97 0.02 -23.67
C CYS A 77 -10.36 0.40 -23.13
N PRO A 78 -11.40 0.52 -23.98
CA PRO A 78 -12.74 0.92 -23.53
C PRO A 78 -13.37 -0.04 -22.51
N TYR A 79 -13.05 -1.33 -22.58
CA TYR A 79 -13.50 -2.33 -21.61
C TYR A 79 -12.84 -2.13 -20.26
N PHE A 80 -11.52 -1.93 -20.24
CA PHE A 80 -10.78 -1.60 -19.02
C PHE A 80 -11.31 -0.32 -18.39
N ARG A 81 -11.44 0.77 -19.16
CA ARG A 81 -11.99 2.05 -18.67
C ARG A 81 -13.39 1.93 -18.09
N LYS A 82 -14.20 1.01 -18.60
CA LYS A 82 -15.54 0.76 -18.04
C LYS A 82 -15.44 0.06 -16.69
N PHE A 83 -14.53 -0.89 -16.53
CA PHE A 83 -14.31 -1.63 -15.29
C PHE A 83 -13.57 -0.78 -14.23
N ALA A 84 -12.60 0.02 -14.64
CA ALA A 84 -11.86 0.95 -13.77
C ALA A 84 -12.76 1.96 -13.04
N LYS A 85 -13.97 2.25 -13.55
CA LYS A 85 -14.94 3.14 -12.88
C LYS A 85 -15.52 2.57 -11.59
N SER A 86 -15.46 1.26 -11.38
CA SER A 86 -15.86 0.63 -10.12
C SER A 86 -14.69 0.35 -9.18
N ALA A 87 -13.45 0.55 -9.64
CA ALA A 87 -12.28 0.43 -8.80
C ALA A 87 -12.21 1.57 -7.78
N ILE A 88 -11.58 1.29 -6.64
CA ILE A 88 -11.14 2.34 -5.72
C ILE A 88 -9.72 2.77 -6.09
N VAL A 89 -9.37 3.99 -5.69
CA VAL A 89 -8.04 4.56 -5.91
C VAL A 89 -7.30 4.55 -4.58
N LEU A 90 -6.11 3.92 -4.57
CA LEU A 90 -5.08 4.17 -3.56
C LEU A 90 -4.16 5.24 -4.11
N GLU A 91 -4.04 6.35 -3.39
CA GLU A 91 -3.20 7.48 -3.76
C GLU A 91 -1.96 7.51 -2.88
N ALA A 92 -0.78 7.50 -3.49
CA ALA A 92 0.52 7.57 -2.84
C ALA A 92 1.24 8.86 -3.21
N ARG A 93 1.74 9.59 -2.21
CA ARG A 93 2.40 10.88 -2.40
C ARG A 93 3.68 11.00 -1.59
N PHE A 94 4.68 11.65 -2.18
CA PHE A 94 6.01 11.89 -1.62
C PHE A 94 6.25 13.38 -1.36
N GLY A 95 6.76 13.72 -0.19
CA GLY A 95 7.28 15.05 0.14
C GLY A 95 6.24 16.18 0.27
N GLU A 96 4.95 15.86 0.46
CA GLU A 96 3.90 16.89 0.55
C GLU A 96 3.85 17.64 1.88
N MET A 97 4.54 17.17 2.93
CA MET A 97 4.50 17.79 4.24
C MET A 97 5.84 18.44 4.57
N ALA A 98 5.82 19.76 4.80
CA ALA A 98 7.01 20.59 5.06
C ALA A 98 7.39 20.69 6.55
N GLU A 99 6.80 19.86 7.40
CA GLU A 99 7.07 19.85 8.85
C GLU A 99 8.27 18.92 9.14
N PRO A 100 9.14 19.27 10.11
CA PRO A 100 10.37 18.50 10.41
C PRO A 100 10.17 17.02 10.77
N ASP A 101 8.95 16.64 11.19
CA ASP A 101 8.60 15.29 11.64
C ASP A 101 7.50 14.64 10.80
N ALA A 102 7.16 15.23 9.65
CA ALA A 102 6.12 14.65 8.81
C ALA A 102 6.67 13.50 7.97
N PRO A 103 5.91 12.41 7.82
CA PRO A 103 6.34 11.26 7.04
C PRO A 103 6.54 11.68 5.58
N THR A 104 7.65 11.25 4.99
CA THR A 104 7.99 11.56 3.59
C THR A 104 6.98 10.95 2.63
N TRP A 105 6.39 9.82 3.00
CA TRP A 105 5.31 9.16 2.26
C TRP A 105 3.97 9.24 2.98
N THR A 106 2.92 9.53 2.21
CA THR A 106 1.53 9.50 2.67
C THR A 106 0.65 8.71 1.70
N PHE A 107 -0.34 8.03 2.25
CA PHE A 107 -1.27 7.19 1.50
C PHE A 107 -2.71 7.52 1.84
N THR A 108 -3.57 7.59 0.84
CA THR A 108 -5.02 7.74 1.00
C THR A 108 -5.73 6.62 0.27
N ILE A 109 -6.68 5.97 0.94
CA ILE A 109 -7.54 4.94 0.35
C ILE A 109 -8.96 5.07 0.93
N PRO A 110 -10.03 4.91 0.13
CA PRO A 110 -11.41 5.10 0.61
C PRO A 110 -11.99 3.86 1.30
N VAL A 111 -11.19 3.14 2.09
CA VAL A 111 -11.60 1.98 2.90
C VAL A 111 -11.04 2.11 4.31
N GLU A 112 -11.58 1.31 5.25
CA GLU A 112 -11.05 1.25 6.61
C GLU A 112 -9.60 0.74 6.59
N HIS A 113 -8.73 1.46 7.30
CA HIS A 113 -7.31 1.14 7.36
C HIS A 113 -6.71 1.61 8.69
N GLU A 114 -5.57 1.04 9.03
CA GLU A 114 -4.73 1.46 10.16
C GLU A 114 -3.36 1.87 9.65
N THR A 115 -2.67 2.76 10.37
CA THR A 115 -1.34 3.25 9.96
C THR A 115 -0.22 2.62 10.80
N PHE A 116 0.96 2.52 10.20
CA PHE A 116 2.20 2.14 10.88
C PHE A 116 3.35 2.99 10.37
N ASP A 117 4.42 3.09 11.15
CA ASP A 117 5.59 3.89 10.78
C ASP A 117 6.71 2.95 10.35
N VAL A 118 7.34 3.30 9.23
CA VAL A 118 8.59 2.72 8.71
C VAL A 118 9.70 3.70 9.00
N MET A 119 10.80 3.18 9.54
CA MET A 119 11.92 3.95 10.06
C MET A 119 13.10 3.92 9.10
N GLU A 120 13.88 4.99 9.10
CA GLU A 120 15.22 5.03 8.51
C GLU A 120 16.11 5.81 9.47
N GLU A 121 17.17 5.17 9.98
CA GLU A 121 18.14 5.78 10.90
C GLU A 121 17.51 6.45 12.16
N GLY A 122 16.35 5.96 12.59
CA GLY A 122 15.62 6.46 13.77
C GLY A 122 14.60 7.56 13.49
N GLU A 123 14.43 7.96 12.23
CA GLU A 123 13.40 8.92 11.78
C GLU A 123 12.28 8.20 11.02
N ILE A 124 11.08 8.78 10.98
CA ILE A 124 9.95 8.21 10.23
C ILE A 124 10.18 8.48 8.75
N PHE A 125 10.55 7.44 8.01
CA PHE A 125 10.72 7.49 6.56
C PHE A 125 9.36 7.51 5.84
N SER A 126 8.45 6.62 6.25
CA SER A 126 7.15 6.43 5.60
C SER A 126 6.08 6.10 6.63
N ARG A 127 4.90 6.71 6.51
CA ARG A 127 3.72 6.30 7.26
C ARG A 127 2.85 5.42 6.36
N GLY A 128 3.07 4.12 6.46
CA GLY A 128 2.33 3.12 5.71
C GLY A 128 0.90 2.92 6.21
N ILE A 129 0.11 2.19 5.42
CA ILE A 129 -1.27 1.81 5.76
C ILE A 129 -1.45 0.30 5.67
N VAL A 130 -2.39 -0.24 6.46
CA VAL A 130 -2.85 -1.63 6.39
C VAL A 130 -4.36 -1.65 6.21
N PHE A 131 -4.84 -2.37 5.21
CA PHE A 131 -6.27 -2.54 4.92
C PHE A 131 -6.60 -3.98 4.53
N ARG A 132 -7.89 -4.29 4.42
CA ARG A 132 -8.38 -5.62 4.06
C ARG A 132 -8.80 -5.67 2.58
N THR A 133 -8.41 -6.75 1.90
CA THR A 133 -8.79 -6.99 0.50
C THR A 133 -10.29 -7.11 0.29
N SER A 134 -11.04 -7.66 1.25
CA SER A 134 -12.51 -7.77 1.15
C SER A 134 -13.24 -6.44 1.26
N ASP A 135 -12.56 -5.36 1.63
CA ASP A 135 -13.15 -4.02 1.67
C ASP A 135 -13.00 -3.31 0.31
N ILE A 136 -12.27 -3.93 -0.62
CA ILE A 136 -12.16 -3.51 -2.02
C ILE A 136 -13.39 -4.05 -2.78
N PRO A 137 -14.16 -3.20 -3.47
CA PRO A 137 -15.37 -3.58 -4.18
C PRO A 137 -15.12 -4.36 -5.49
#